data_AF-A0AAD8YE66-F1
#
_entry.id   AF-A0AAD8YE66-F1
#
_cell.length_a   1.000
_cell.length_b   1.000
_cell.length_c   1.000
_cell.angle_alpha   90.00
_cell.angle_beta   90.00
_cell.angle_gamma   90.00
#
_symmetry.space_group_name_H-M   'P 1'
#
loop_
_entity.id
_entity.type
_entity.pdbx_description
1 polymer ?
#
loop_
_entity_poly.entity_id
_entity_poly.type
_entity_poly.pdbx_seq_one_letter_code
_entity_poly.pdbx_strand_id
1 'polypeptide(L)'
;MWRIVCTHGPQVADMNCWSLSDPKERFYSSKTRQIHATHLTTGDRLWSNMPYLRPLATITEDTIAYGFDDDGAGVHDVIGSRCDPYTHFLMTGEDYNHCCHSNLTRAATHDGLTEMDVHDVLNVFMCTGFTRDTNQYFTKPSPVEVGDYIEFLAETDLLVSASTCPQGDVSMACGGGGEPDVYPLGVEIYKLDDSFLREKGWSPSDVSKYGGNHGL
;
A
#
# COMPACT_ATOMS: atom_id res chain seq x y z
N MET A 1 6.15 14.35 5.52
CA MET A 1 5.22 13.30 5.97
C MET A 1 3.95 13.40 5.16
N TRP A 2 3.20 12.31 5.05
CA TRP A 2 1.85 12.35 4.50
C TRP A 2 0.93 11.39 5.26
N ARG A 3 -0.37 11.62 5.17
CA ARG A 3 -1.43 10.76 5.70
C ARG A 3 -2.37 10.34 4.59
N ILE A 4 -2.88 9.12 4.70
CA ILE A 4 -4.12 8.70 4.03
C ILE A 4 -5.19 8.66 5.10
N VAL A 5 -6.30 9.37 4.87
CA VAL A 5 -7.34 9.61 5.88
C VAL A 5 -8.69 9.11 5.36
N CYS A 6 -9.42 8.36 6.19
CA CYS A 6 -10.81 8.01 5.97
C CYS A 6 -11.70 9.23 6.24
N THR A 7 -12.37 9.76 5.21
CA THR A 7 -13.03 11.08 5.32
C THR A 7 -14.56 11.04 5.28
N HIS A 8 -15.17 10.01 4.70
CA HIS A 8 -16.62 9.97 4.45
C HIS A 8 -17.29 8.67 4.90
N GLY A 9 -16.61 7.54 4.73
CA GLY A 9 -17.09 6.23 5.14
C GLY A 9 -16.01 5.17 4.91
N PRO A 10 -16.22 3.93 5.41
CA PRO A 10 -15.24 2.86 5.35
C PRO A 10 -14.80 2.57 3.92
N GLN A 11 -13.51 2.75 3.64
CA GLN A 11 -12.95 2.62 2.29
C GLN A 11 -11.50 2.18 2.37
N VAL A 12 -11.12 1.15 1.62
CA VAL A 12 -9.73 0.68 1.49
C VAL A 12 -9.03 1.33 0.30
N ALA A 13 -7.70 1.39 0.34
CA ALA A 13 -6.89 1.92 -0.75
C ALA A 13 -5.72 1.03 -1.12
N ASP A 14 -5.46 0.95 -2.42
CA ASP A 14 -4.26 0.34 -2.97
C ASP A 14 -3.22 1.44 -3.21
N MET A 15 -2.08 1.37 -2.52
CA MET A 15 -1.02 2.37 -2.63
C MET A 15 0.22 1.82 -3.37
N ASN A 16 0.74 2.61 -4.29
CA ASN A 16 2.06 2.44 -4.90
C ASN A 16 2.96 3.63 -4.54
N CYS A 17 4.26 3.36 -4.45
CA CYS A 17 5.26 4.33 -4.07
C CYS A 17 6.53 4.14 -4.89
N TRP A 18 7.02 5.21 -5.51
CA TRP A 18 8.23 5.25 -6.30
C TRP A 18 9.20 6.29 -5.72
N SER A 19 10.50 6.08 -5.91
CA SER A 19 11.48 7.14 -5.74
C SER A 19 11.25 8.22 -6.80
N LEU A 20 11.14 9.48 -6.38
CA LEU A 20 10.86 10.59 -7.29
C LEU A 20 12.01 10.79 -8.30
N SER A 21 13.25 10.52 -7.89
CA SER A 21 14.44 10.70 -8.73
C SER A 21 14.68 9.55 -9.72
N ASP A 22 14.21 8.34 -9.41
CA ASP A 22 14.36 7.15 -10.26
C ASP A 22 13.20 6.16 -10.02
N PRO A 23 12.13 6.21 -10.83
CA PRO A 23 10.96 5.34 -10.66
C PRO A 23 11.23 3.84 -10.87
N LYS A 24 12.43 3.45 -11.32
CA LYS A 24 12.83 2.03 -11.26
C LYS A 24 12.97 1.55 -9.83
N GLU A 25 13.31 2.44 -8.90
CA GLU A 25 13.21 2.23 -7.46
C GLU A 25 11.76 2.46 -7.02
N ARG A 26 11.14 1.40 -6.51
CA ARG A 26 9.73 1.38 -6.11
C ARG A 26 9.47 0.41 -4.98
N PHE A 27 8.32 0.55 -4.35
CA PHE A 27 7.93 -0.28 -3.22
C PHE A 27 7.94 -1.77 -3.58
N TYR A 28 8.41 -2.57 -2.63
CA TYR A 28 8.57 -4.01 -2.80
C TYR A 28 7.89 -4.75 -1.64
N SER A 29 6.59 -5.02 -1.83
CA SER A 29 5.73 -5.71 -0.85
C SER A 29 6.34 -7.03 -0.38
N SER A 30 6.87 -7.85 -1.29
CA SER A 30 7.41 -9.17 -0.96
C SER A 30 8.58 -9.12 0.03
N LYS A 31 9.53 -8.18 -0.14
CA LYS A 31 10.65 -8.03 0.79
C LYS A 31 10.21 -7.36 2.09
N THR A 32 9.31 -6.38 1.99
CA THR A 32 8.70 -5.72 3.14
C THR A 32 8.00 -6.74 4.03
N ARG A 33 7.20 -7.64 3.45
CA ARG A 33 6.55 -8.77 4.11
C ARG A 33 7.52 -9.72 4.81
N GLN A 34 8.67 -9.99 4.17
CA GLN A 34 9.68 -10.86 4.74
C GLN A 34 10.42 -10.22 5.94
N ILE A 35 10.59 -8.89 5.93
CA ILE A 35 11.29 -8.16 6.99
C ILE A 35 10.36 -7.87 8.17
N HIS A 36 9.11 -7.51 7.88
CA HIS A 36 8.13 -7.08 8.88
C HIS A 36 7.14 -8.22 9.17
N ALA A 37 6.01 -8.23 8.48
CA ALA A 37 4.96 -9.23 8.64
C ALA A 37 4.00 -9.20 7.43
N THR A 38 2.92 -9.96 7.51
CA THR A 38 1.84 -9.94 6.51
C THR A 38 1.14 -8.58 6.40
N HIS A 39 1.14 -7.82 7.50
CA HIS A 39 0.52 -6.51 7.64
C HIS A 39 1.51 -5.55 8.29
N LEU A 40 1.38 -4.26 8.01
CA LEU A 40 2.27 -3.23 8.53
C LEU A 40 1.55 -2.32 9.52
N THR A 41 2.27 -1.83 10.51
CA THR A 41 1.77 -0.82 11.45
C THR A 41 2.90 0.15 11.84
N THR A 42 2.65 0.98 12.85
CA THR A 42 3.60 1.97 13.36
C THR A 42 4.98 1.37 13.62
N GLY A 43 6.02 1.99 13.04
CA GLY A 43 7.41 1.57 13.12
C GLY A 43 7.88 0.69 11.95
N ASP A 44 6.95 0.10 11.18
CA ASP A 44 7.30 -0.67 9.99
C ASP A 44 7.67 0.24 8.82
N ARG A 45 8.40 -0.34 7.85
CA ARG A 45 8.98 0.39 6.73
C ARG A 45 8.54 -0.18 5.40
N LEU A 46 8.34 0.70 4.44
CA LEU A 46 8.09 0.36 3.05
C LEU A 46 9.45 0.24 2.37
N TRP A 47 9.90 -0.98 2.06
CA TRP A 47 11.21 -1.21 1.45
C TRP A 47 11.15 -1.13 -0.07
N SER A 48 12.19 -0.57 -0.69
CA SER A 48 12.33 -0.56 -2.14
C SER A 48 12.83 -1.90 -2.71
N ASN A 49 12.57 -2.09 -4.00
CA ASN A 49 13.03 -3.24 -4.78
C ASN A 49 14.56 -3.31 -4.89
N MET A 50 15.06 -4.49 -5.26
CA MET A 50 16.47 -4.67 -5.58
C MET A 50 16.79 -4.01 -6.93
N PRO A 51 17.99 -3.42 -7.11
CA PRO A 51 19.14 -3.47 -6.19
C PRO A 51 19.14 -2.42 -5.07
N TYR A 52 18.16 -1.51 -5.04
CA TYR A 52 18.13 -0.36 -4.14
C TYR A 52 17.98 -0.75 -2.67
N LEU A 53 17.01 -1.60 -2.33
CA LEU A 53 16.74 -2.14 -1.00
C LEU A 53 17.04 -1.15 0.16
N ARG A 54 16.25 -0.08 0.23
CA ARG A 54 16.26 0.88 1.33
C ARG A 54 14.84 1.22 1.78
N PRO A 55 14.65 1.80 2.97
CA PRO A 55 13.36 2.38 3.33
C PRO A 55 12.98 3.51 2.37
N LEU A 56 11.81 3.43 1.75
CA LEU A 56 11.16 4.54 1.05
C LEU A 56 10.37 5.40 2.03
N ALA A 57 9.70 4.74 2.97
CA ALA A 57 8.91 5.39 4.00
C ALA A 57 8.84 4.56 5.28
N THR A 58 8.56 5.23 6.39
CA THR A 58 8.32 4.61 7.71
C THR A 58 6.94 5.02 8.19
N ILE A 59 6.13 4.06 8.65
CA ILE A 59 4.83 4.34 9.26
C ILE A 59 5.07 4.97 10.63
N THR A 60 4.64 6.20 10.83
CA THR A 60 4.81 6.93 12.09
C THR A 60 3.60 6.83 13.00
N GLU A 61 2.42 6.59 12.44
CA GLU A 61 1.19 6.40 13.19
C GLU A 61 0.19 5.57 12.38
N ASP A 62 -0.54 4.70 13.06
CA ASP A 62 -1.65 3.90 12.55
C ASP A 62 -2.75 3.97 13.61
N THR A 63 -3.84 4.69 13.32
CA THR A 63 -4.91 4.93 14.30
C THR A 63 -5.76 3.69 14.54
N ILE A 64 -5.82 2.77 13.59
CA ILE A 64 -6.60 1.54 13.72
C ILE A 64 -5.91 0.58 14.70
N ALA A 65 -4.58 0.46 14.60
CA ALA A 65 -3.75 -0.39 15.46
C ALA A 65 -4.36 -1.78 15.72
N TYR A 66 -4.87 -2.41 14.65
CA TYR A 66 -5.81 -3.53 14.72
C TYR A 66 -5.26 -4.78 15.45
N GLY A 67 -3.97 -5.05 15.28
CA GLY A 67 -3.37 -6.33 15.70
C GLY A 67 -3.79 -7.48 14.78
N PHE A 68 -4.05 -8.64 15.37
CA PHE A 68 -4.58 -9.81 14.66
C PHE A 68 -5.80 -10.38 15.37
N ASP A 69 -6.85 -10.70 14.62
CA ASP A 69 -8.08 -11.28 15.16
C ASP A 69 -8.06 -12.82 15.27
N ASP A 70 -9.16 -13.39 15.75
CA ASP A 70 -9.32 -14.85 15.94
C ASP A 70 -9.30 -15.64 14.62
N ASP A 71 -9.60 -15.01 13.49
CA ASP A 71 -9.50 -15.61 12.16
C ASP A 71 -8.08 -15.52 11.59
N GLY A 72 -7.20 -14.74 12.22
CA GLY A 72 -5.85 -14.44 11.76
C GLY A 72 -5.80 -13.26 10.77
N ALA A 73 -6.80 -12.39 10.78
CA ALA A 73 -6.85 -11.20 9.95
C ALA A 73 -6.04 -10.05 10.58
N GLY A 74 -5.37 -9.26 9.75
CA GLY A 74 -4.71 -7.99 10.12
C GLY A 74 -5.20 -6.86 9.22
N VAL A 75 -4.73 -5.63 9.46
CA VAL A 75 -5.05 -4.44 8.64
C VAL A 75 -3.78 -3.82 8.07
N HIS A 76 -3.85 -3.25 6.86
CA HIS A 76 -2.72 -2.69 6.09
C HIS A 76 -1.81 -3.77 5.50
N ASP A 77 -2.38 -4.59 4.61
CA ASP A 77 -1.70 -5.79 4.15
C ASP A 77 -0.64 -5.53 3.06
N VAL A 78 0.37 -6.41 3.06
CA VAL A 78 1.38 -6.53 2.00
C VAL A 78 1.44 -7.97 1.47
N ILE A 79 0.32 -8.69 1.55
CA ILE A 79 0.17 -10.08 1.08
C ILE A 79 -0.60 -10.16 -0.23
N GLY A 80 -1.51 -9.22 -0.47
CA GLY A 80 -2.23 -9.07 -1.73
C GLY A 80 -1.37 -8.44 -2.83
N SER A 81 -1.90 -8.46 -4.05
CA SER A 81 -1.32 -7.78 -5.21
C SER A 81 -2.00 -6.44 -5.47
N ARG A 82 -3.25 -6.49 -5.93
CA ARG A 82 -4.24 -5.44 -6.21
C ARG A 82 -5.39 -6.06 -6.99
N CYS A 83 -6.60 -5.50 -6.90
CA CYS A 83 -7.63 -5.88 -7.86
C CYS A 83 -7.22 -5.39 -9.27
N ASP A 84 -7.42 -6.23 -10.28
CA ASP A 84 -6.92 -5.98 -11.63
C ASP A 84 -7.91 -6.44 -12.71
N PRO A 85 -7.91 -5.78 -13.89
CA PRO A 85 -8.87 -6.08 -14.95
C PRO A 85 -8.65 -7.47 -15.56
N TYR A 86 -7.45 -8.04 -15.45
CA TYR A 86 -7.10 -9.31 -16.07
C TYR A 86 -7.68 -10.48 -15.29
N THR A 87 -7.54 -10.48 -13.96
CA THR A 87 -8.20 -11.44 -13.07
C THR A 87 -9.71 -11.27 -13.11
N HIS A 88 -10.23 -10.03 -13.19
CA HIS A 88 -11.66 -9.81 -13.41
C HIS A 88 -12.15 -10.49 -14.69
N PHE A 89 -11.50 -10.23 -15.82
CA PHE A 89 -11.85 -10.83 -17.11
C PHE A 89 -11.72 -12.36 -17.09
N LEU A 90 -10.67 -12.90 -16.46
CA LEU A 90 -10.46 -14.34 -16.31
C LEU A 90 -11.62 -15.02 -15.56
N MET A 91 -12.18 -14.36 -14.54
CA MET A 91 -13.26 -14.93 -13.71
C MET A 91 -14.65 -14.73 -14.29
N THR A 92 -14.90 -13.61 -14.98
CA THR A 92 -16.25 -13.18 -15.37
C THR A 92 -16.48 -13.20 -16.88
N GLY A 93 -15.43 -13.09 -17.68
CA GLY A 93 -15.51 -12.85 -19.12
C GLY A 93 -15.86 -11.40 -19.50
N GLU A 94 -15.90 -10.48 -18.54
CA GLU A 94 -16.29 -9.08 -18.74
C GLU A 94 -15.14 -8.11 -18.51
N ASP A 95 -15.09 -7.05 -19.31
CA ASP A 95 -14.14 -5.95 -19.14
C ASP A 95 -14.56 -5.05 -17.98
N TYR A 96 -13.62 -4.75 -17.08
CA TYR A 96 -13.84 -3.80 -16.00
C TYR A 96 -12.61 -2.91 -15.78
N ASN A 97 -12.75 -1.62 -16.10
CA ASN A 97 -11.63 -0.68 -16.21
C ASN A 97 -11.39 0.19 -14.96
N HIS A 98 -12.12 -0.06 -13.87
CA HIS A 98 -12.04 0.72 -12.63
C HIS A 98 -11.45 -0.08 -11.45
N CYS A 99 -10.79 -1.21 -11.73
CA CYS A 99 -9.89 -1.88 -10.79
C CYS A 99 -8.75 -0.96 -10.33
N CYS A 100 -8.22 -1.22 -9.12
CA CYS A 100 -7.06 -0.53 -8.57
C CYS A 100 -5.87 -0.53 -9.51
N HIS A 101 -5.58 -1.65 -10.17
CA HIS A 101 -4.55 -1.72 -11.21
C HIS A 101 -4.77 -0.65 -12.29
N SER A 102 -5.95 -0.57 -12.89
CA SER A 102 -6.26 0.39 -13.95
C SER A 102 -6.25 1.84 -13.43
N ASN A 103 -6.71 2.06 -12.20
CA ASN A 103 -6.69 3.37 -11.54
C ASN A 103 -5.25 3.85 -11.33
N LEU A 104 -4.39 2.98 -10.79
CA LEU A 104 -2.97 3.25 -10.57
C LEU A 104 -2.22 3.45 -11.89
N THR A 105 -2.51 2.65 -12.92
CA THR A 105 -1.91 2.82 -14.27
C THR A 105 -2.25 4.19 -14.83
N ARG A 106 -3.52 4.62 -14.78
CA ARG A 106 -3.90 5.95 -15.25
C ARG A 106 -3.21 7.05 -14.44
N ALA A 107 -3.18 6.93 -13.12
CA ALA A 107 -2.47 7.90 -12.26
C ALA A 107 -0.97 7.98 -12.63
N ALA A 108 -0.28 6.84 -12.71
CA ALA A 108 1.14 6.75 -13.02
C ALA A 108 1.48 7.32 -14.41
N THR A 109 0.61 7.15 -15.40
CA THR A 109 0.84 7.71 -16.75
C THR A 109 0.86 9.25 -16.78
N HIS A 110 0.21 9.93 -15.84
CA HIS A 110 0.32 11.38 -15.71
C HIS A 110 1.74 11.84 -15.34
N ASP A 111 2.51 10.98 -14.66
CA ASP A 111 3.88 11.22 -14.25
C ASP A 111 4.92 10.61 -15.22
N GLY A 112 4.48 10.23 -16.42
CA GLY A 112 5.36 9.67 -17.46
C GLY A 112 5.76 8.21 -17.25
N LEU A 113 5.10 7.52 -16.32
CA LEU A 113 5.25 6.09 -16.10
C LEU A 113 4.31 5.28 -17.01
N THR A 114 4.47 3.97 -16.98
CA THR A 114 3.66 3.01 -17.73
C THR A 114 2.97 2.02 -16.80
N GLU A 115 2.06 1.22 -17.35
CA GLU A 115 1.46 0.09 -16.64
C GLU A 115 2.50 -0.85 -16.00
N MET A 116 3.67 -1.02 -16.65
CA MET A 116 4.75 -1.89 -16.17
C MET A 116 5.44 -1.38 -14.91
N ASP A 117 5.24 -0.10 -14.56
CA ASP A 117 5.79 0.51 -13.35
C ASP A 117 4.85 0.33 -12.14
N VAL A 118 3.59 -0.04 -12.37
CA VAL A 118 2.62 -0.41 -11.33
C VAL A 118 3.01 -1.76 -10.73
N HIS A 119 3.01 -1.82 -9.41
CA HIS A 119 3.55 -2.95 -8.64
C HIS A 119 2.58 -3.37 -7.53
N ASP A 120 2.91 -4.47 -6.84
CA ASP A 120 2.12 -4.94 -5.71
C ASP A 120 2.06 -3.89 -4.61
N VAL A 121 0.88 -3.73 -4.04
CA VAL A 121 0.49 -2.54 -3.27
C VAL A 121 0.73 -2.72 -1.78
N LEU A 122 0.64 -1.61 -1.05
CA LEU A 122 0.17 -1.63 0.33
C LEU A 122 -1.35 -1.48 0.30
N ASN A 123 -2.08 -2.46 0.84
CA ASN A 123 -3.54 -2.43 0.94
C ASN A 123 -3.95 -1.68 2.21
N VAL A 124 -3.97 -0.35 2.13
CA VAL A 124 -4.30 0.56 3.23
C VAL A 124 -5.74 0.34 3.69
N PHE A 125 -5.92 0.20 5.01
CA PHE A 125 -7.20 -0.09 5.69
C PHE A 125 -7.83 -1.45 5.38
N MET A 126 -7.32 -2.23 4.43
CA MET A 126 -7.90 -3.52 4.08
C MET A 126 -7.65 -4.55 5.18
N CYS A 127 -8.71 -5.27 5.60
CA CYS A 127 -8.64 -6.33 6.61
C CYS A 127 -8.58 -7.71 5.95
N THR A 128 -7.43 -8.39 6.05
CA THR A 128 -7.15 -9.60 5.26
C THR A 128 -6.32 -10.62 6.03
N GLY A 129 -6.23 -11.83 5.51
CA GLY A 129 -5.45 -12.89 6.14
C GLY A 129 -5.39 -14.17 5.31
N PHE A 130 -4.87 -15.23 5.93
CA PHE A 130 -4.92 -16.58 5.37
C PHE A 130 -5.76 -17.48 6.27
N THR A 131 -6.73 -18.17 5.69
CA THR A 131 -7.62 -19.07 6.44
C THR A 131 -6.79 -20.16 7.12
N ARG A 132 -7.07 -20.47 8.40
CA ARG A 132 -6.23 -21.41 9.17
C ARG A 132 -6.32 -22.87 8.69
N ASP A 133 -7.40 -23.25 8.02
CA ASP A 133 -7.67 -24.60 7.55
C ASP A 133 -7.06 -24.88 6.16
N THR A 134 -7.14 -23.92 5.24
CA THR A 134 -6.71 -24.10 3.83
C THR A 134 -5.58 -23.17 3.40
N ASN A 135 -5.17 -22.21 4.23
CA ASN A 135 -4.19 -21.16 3.93
C ASN A 135 -4.55 -20.31 2.69
N GLN A 136 -5.84 -20.17 2.37
CA GLN A 136 -6.32 -19.32 1.29
C GLN A 136 -6.42 -17.86 1.73
N TYR A 137 -6.09 -16.93 0.84
CA TYR A 137 -6.26 -15.51 1.08
C TYR A 137 -7.75 -15.18 1.27
N PHE A 138 -8.07 -14.39 2.29
CA PHE A 138 -9.42 -13.91 2.54
C PHE A 138 -9.42 -12.42 2.85
N THR A 139 -10.61 -11.81 2.71
CA THR A 139 -10.89 -10.42 3.08
C THR A 139 -12.08 -10.38 4.04
N LYS A 140 -12.13 -9.36 4.88
CA LYS A 140 -13.24 -9.06 5.81
C LYS A 140 -13.55 -7.57 5.75
N PRO A 141 -14.77 -7.14 6.12
CA PRO A 141 -15.11 -5.73 6.23
C PRO A 141 -14.02 -4.96 7.01
N SER A 142 -13.53 -3.88 6.41
CA SER A 142 -12.53 -3.02 7.03
C SER A 142 -13.08 -2.43 8.33
N PRO A 143 -12.29 -2.40 9.42
CA PRO A 143 -12.68 -1.75 10.65
C PRO A 143 -12.52 -0.22 10.61
N VAL A 144 -12.08 0.36 9.48
CA VAL A 144 -11.77 1.79 9.37
C VAL A 144 -13.01 2.67 9.57
N GLU A 145 -12.89 3.69 10.40
CA GLU A 145 -13.92 4.68 10.67
C GLU A 145 -13.55 6.06 10.13
N VAL A 146 -14.53 6.95 9.99
CA VAL A 146 -14.26 8.35 9.59
C VAL A 146 -13.36 9.01 10.63
N GLY A 147 -12.23 9.54 10.16
CA GLY A 147 -11.18 10.13 11.00
C GLY A 147 -9.97 9.24 11.21
N ASP A 148 -10.07 7.93 10.93
CA ASP A 148 -8.90 7.06 10.94
C ASP A 148 -7.90 7.45 9.85
N TYR A 149 -6.61 7.27 10.16
CA TYR A 149 -5.53 7.51 9.24
C TYR A 149 -4.34 6.60 9.48
N ILE A 150 -3.55 6.46 8.42
CA ILE A 150 -2.17 5.96 8.49
C ILE A 150 -1.22 7.06 8.04
N GLU A 151 -0.17 7.30 8.83
CA GLU A 151 0.81 8.36 8.62
C GLU A 151 2.17 7.78 8.27
N PHE A 152 2.86 8.44 7.33
CA PHE A 152 4.18 8.04 6.87
C PHE A 152 5.17 9.20 6.92
N LEU A 153 6.37 8.90 7.42
CA LEU A 153 7.58 9.69 7.15
C LEU A 153 8.19 9.23 5.83
N ALA A 154 8.37 10.16 4.89
CA ALA A 154 9.11 9.91 3.66
C ALA A 154 10.61 9.86 3.98
N GLU A 155 11.25 8.72 3.73
CA GLU A 155 12.68 8.50 4.00
C GLU A 155 13.56 8.98 2.84
N THR A 156 12.95 9.31 1.70
CA THR A 156 13.55 9.93 0.52
C THR A 156 12.45 10.70 -0.23
N ASP A 157 12.76 11.36 -1.35
CA ASP A 157 11.73 12.01 -2.15
C ASP A 157 10.91 10.96 -2.91
N LEU A 158 9.58 11.03 -2.80
CA LEU A 158 8.68 9.99 -3.31
C LEU A 158 7.63 10.55 -4.26
N LEU A 159 7.30 9.75 -5.26
CA LEU A 159 6.03 9.81 -5.97
C LEU A 159 5.10 8.74 -5.36
N VAL A 160 3.91 9.14 -4.93
CA VAL A 160 2.95 8.23 -4.28
C VAL A 160 1.61 8.33 -5.00
N SER A 161 1.05 7.18 -5.34
CA SER A 161 -0.30 7.06 -5.92
C SER A 161 -1.15 6.13 -5.06
N ALA A 162 -2.39 6.53 -4.82
CA ALA A 162 -3.37 5.73 -4.10
C ALA A 162 -4.66 5.61 -4.92
N SER A 163 -5.17 4.40 -5.05
CA SER A 163 -6.46 4.12 -5.66
C SER A 163 -7.48 3.84 -4.56
N THR A 164 -8.58 4.59 -4.54
CA THR A 164 -9.79 4.20 -3.79
C THR A 164 -10.35 2.93 -4.41
N CYS A 165 -10.28 1.81 -3.69
CA CYS A 165 -10.65 0.51 -4.22
C CYS A 165 -12.15 0.47 -4.57
N PRO A 166 -12.54 -0.02 -5.77
CA PRO A 166 -13.94 -0.13 -6.15
C PRO A 166 -14.73 -1.13 -5.29
N GLN A 167 -14.05 -1.88 -4.41
CA GLN A 167 -14.66 -2.82 -3.47
C GLN A 167 -15.05 -2.18 -2.14
N GLY A 168 -14.91 -0.86 -2.00
CA GLY A 168 -15.31 -0.12 -0.79
C GLY A 168 -14.50 -0.55 0.43
N ASP A 169 -15.19 -1.03 1.45
CA ASP A 169 -14.63 -1.59 2.70
C ASP A 169 -14.30 -3.08 2.61
N VAL A 170 -14.45 -3.69 1.42
CA VAL A 170 -14.30 -5.13 1.13
C VAL A 170 -15.21 -6.05 1.95
N SER A 171 -16.38 -5.54 2.37
CA SER A 171 -17.44 -6.35 3.01
C SER A 171 -18.13 -7.33 2.05
N MET A 172 -18.01 -7.10 0.74
CA MET A 172 -18.59 -7.96 -0.29
C MET A 172 -17.53 -8.70 -1.08
N ALA A 173 -17.75 -10.01 -1.25
CA ALA A 173 -16.87 -10.85 -2.05
C ALA A 173 -16.86 -10.42 -3.52
N CYS A 174 -15.70 -10.54 -4.17
CA CYS A 174 -15.56 -10.38 -5.62
C CYS A 174 -16.58 -11.28 -6.35
N GLY A 175 -17.37 -10.69 -7.27
CA GLY A 175 -18.36 -11.44 -8.05
C GLY A 175 -19.63 -11.83 -7.27
N GLY A 176 -19.82 -11.33 -6.04
CA GLY A 176 -21.03 -11.57 -5.23
C GLY A 176 -22.30 -10.86 -5.70
N GLY A 177 -22.23 -10.06 -6.77
CA GLY A 177 -23.40 -9.43 -7.41
C GLY A 177 -23.96 -8.17 -6.72
N GLY A 178 -23.33 -7.68 -5.65
CA GLY A 178 -23.67 -6.40 -5.01
C GLY A 178 -22.81 -5.24 -5.51
N GLU A 179 -23.32 -4.01 -5.38
CA GLU A 179 -22.57 -2.77 -5.65
C GLU A 179 -22.01 -2.21 -4.34
N PRO A 180 -20.68 -2.20 -4.14
CA PRO A 180 -20.08 -1.70 -2.90
C PRO A 180 -20.30 -0.20 -2.75
N ASP A 181 -20.56 0.25 -1.53
CA ASP A 181 -20.46 1.66 -1.20
C ASP A 181 -18.99 2.09 -1.30
N VAL A 182 -18.73 3.10 -2.13
CA VAL A 182 -17.39 3.63 -2.36
C VAL A 182 -17.32 5.09 -1.93
N TYR A 183 -16.24 5.43 -1.24
CA TYR A 183 -16.04 6.74 -0.66
C TYR A 183 -14.68 7.32 -1.09
N PRO A 184 -14.54 8.65 -1.17
CA PRO A 184 -13.24 9.25 -1.38
C PRO A 184 -12.38 9.13 -0.11
N LEU A 185 -11.06 9.10 -0.31
CA LEU A 185 -10.07 9.19 0.77
C LEU A 185 -9.39 10.57 0.74
N GLY A 186 -9.01 11.05 1.92
CA GLY A 186 -8.22 12.27 2.08
C GLY A 186 -6.73 11.97 2.01
N VAL A 187 -5.96 12.91 1.46
CA VAL A 187 -4.49 12.91 1.54
C VAL A 187 -4.03 14.23 2.12
N GLU A 188 -3.26 14.16 3.21
CA GLU A 188 -2.70 15.33 3.89
C GLU A 188 -1.18 15.27 3.80
N ILE A 189 -0.54 16.40 3.50
CA ILE A 189 0.92 16.48 3.36
C ILE A 189 1.45 17.49 4.37
N TYR A 190 2.42 17.06 5.17
CA TYR A 190 3.06 17.87 6.20
C TYR A 190 4.55 18.00 5.93
N LYS A 191 5.03 19.25 5.99
CA LYS A 191 6.47 19.55 6.01
C LYS A 191 6.94 19.63 7.46
N LEU A 192 7.83 18.72 7.83
CA LEU A 192 8.55 18.81 9.11
C LEU A 192 9.58 19.93 9.05
N ASP A 193 9.88 20.50 10.20
CA ASP A 193 10.96 21.49 10.32
C ASP A 193 12.32 20.81 10.16
N ASP A 194 13.15 21.30 9.24
CA ASP A 194 14.47 20.71 8.96
C ASP A 194 15.41 20.76 10.18
N SER A 195 15.23 21.74 11.08
CA SER A 195 16.01 21.82 12.33
C SER A 195 15.63 20.72 13.31
N PHE A 196 14.35 20.37 13.39
CA PHE A 196 13.88 19.23 14.18
C PHE A 196 14.48 17.93 13.67
N LEU A 197 14.44 17.69 12.35
CA LEU A 197 15.03 16.50 11.74
C LEU A 197 16.53 16.38 12.02
N ARG A 198 17.28 17.49 11.89
CA ARG A 198 18.71 17.53 12.21
C ARG A 198 18.97 17.28 13.70
N GLU A 199 18.18 17.85 14.60
CA GLU A 199 18.32 17.64 16.04
C GLU A 199 18.10 16.17 16.41
N LYS A 200 17.14 15.50 15.76
CA LYS A 200 16.88 14.06 15.94
C LYS A 200 17.85 13.15 15.19
N GLY A 201 18.84 13.73 14.49
CA GLY A 201 19.84 12.98 13.74
C GLY A 201 19.27 12.21 12.55
N TRP A 202 18.11 12.63 12.03
CA TRP A 202 17.52 12.01 10.84
C TRP A 202 18.28 12.44 9.58
N SER A 203 18.44 11.51 8.65
CA SER A 203 18.96 11.73 7.31
C SER A 203 18.20 10.85 6.32
N PRO A 204 18.08 11.27 5.04
CA PRO A 204 17.51 10.43 4.01
C PRO A 204 18.16 9.04 3.95
N SER A 205 17.39 8.03 3.58
CA SER A 205 17.86 6.65 3.50
C SER A 205 18.87 6.45 2.37
N ASP A 206 19.94 5.71 2.64
CA ASP A 206 20.93 5.30 1.63
C ASP A 206 20.48 4.04 0.90
N VAL A 207 20.77 3.93 -0.39
CA VAL A 207 20.64 2.67 -1.14
C VAL A 207 21.60 1.61 -0.59
N SER A 208 21.26 0.34 -0.81
CA SER A 208 22.09 -0.81 -0.46
C SER A 208 23.52 -0.67 -0.98
N LYS A 209 24.48 -0.88 -0.08
CA LYS A 209 25.92 -0.80 -0.37
C LYS A 209 26.50 -2.16 -0.81
N TYR A 210 25.64 -3.13 -1.13
CA TYR A 210 26.08 -4.43 -1.63
C TYR A 210 26.85 -4.23 -2.94
N GLY A 211 28.09 -4.73 -2.99
CA GLY A 211 29.01 -4.49 -4.10
C GLY A 211 28.62 -5.10 -5.45
N GLY A 212 27.47 -5.77 -5.55
CA GLY A 212 26.89 -6.19 -6.84
C GLY A 212 27.71 -7.20 -7.64
N ASN A 213 28.78 -7.75 -7.07
CA ASN A 213 29.66 -8.65 -7.81
C ASN A 213 29.02 -10.02 -8.04
N HIS A 214 27.97 -10.38 -7.29
CA HIS A 214 27.21 -11.64 -7.44
C HIS A 214 28.08 -12.91 -7.44
N GLY A 215 29.26 -12.85 -6.82
CA GLY A 215 30.24 -13.95 -6.80
C GLY A 215 31.03 -14.14 -8.09
N LEU A 216 31.03 -13.15 -9.00
CA LEU A 216 31.79 -13.13 -10.26
C LEU A 216 33.16 -12.45 -10.14
#